data_AF-A0A3D0QI59-F1
#
_entry.id   AF-A0A3D0QI59-F1
#
_cell.length_a   1.000
_cell.length_b   1.000
_cell.length_c   1.000
_cell.angle_alpha   90.00
_cell.angle_beta   90.00
_cell.angle_gamma   90.00
#
_symmetry.space_group_name_H-M   'P 1'
#
loop_
_entity.id
_entity.type
_entity.pdbx_description
1 polymer ?
#
loop_
_entity_poly.entity_id
_entity_poly.type
_entity_poly.pdbx_seq_one_letter_code
_entity_poly.pdbx_strand_id
1 'polypeptide(L)' 'MKRVTGIGGIFFKANDAPALQAWYKRHLGIDVQAWGGAAFDWTDAEGKPVAGTTAWLIDPQESDHFAPSSASFMVNY' A
#
# COMPACT_ATOMS: atom_id res chain seq x y z
N MET A 1 4.79 27.82 -3.19
CA MET A 1 4.48 26.69 -2.28
C MET A 1 4.61 25.40 -3.05
N LYS A 2 5.23 24.37 -2.47
CA LYS A 2 5.25 23.01 -3.05
C LYS A 2 3.86 22.37 -2.90
N ARG A 3 3.49 21.48 -3.83
CA ARG A 3 2.20 20.78 -3.90
C ARG A 3 2.42 19.27 -3.84
N VAL A 4 1.35 18.51 -3.62
CA VAL A 4 1.33 17.05 -3.71
C VAL A 4 1.89 16.59 -5.07
N THR A 5 2.76 15.59 -5.04
CA THR A 5 3.41 15.03 -6.24
C THR A 5 3.02 13.58 -6.53
N GLY A 6 2.24 12.93 -5.65
CA GLY A 6 1.66 11.62 -5.91
C GLY A 6 0.96 11.05 -4.68
N ILE A 7 0.83 9.73 -4.64
CA ILE A 7 0.17 9.02 -3.53
C ILE A 7 1.25 8.55 -2.55
N GLY A 8 1.17 9.00 -1.31
CA GLY A 8 2.08 8.55 -0.25
C GLY A 8 1.81 7.10 0.14
N GLY A 9 0.55 6.68 0.19
CA GLY A 9 0.20 5.31 0.51
C GLY A 9 -1.25 4.91 0.30
N ILE A 10 -1.43 3.61 0.18
CA ILE A 10 -2.69 2.91 -0.08
C ILE A 10 -2.83 1.77 0.94
N PHE A 11 -3.84 1.85 1.80
CA PHE A 11 -3.98 0.96 2.94
C PHE A 11 -5.36 0.33 2.97
N PHE A 12 -5.43 -0.98 3.16
CA PHE A 12 -6.66 -1.76 3.19
C PHE A 12 -6.78 -2.50 4.51
N LYS A 13 -7.99 -2.66 5.01
CA LYS A 13 -8.34 -3.68 6.01
C LYS A 13 -8.98 -4.87 5.31
N ALA A 14 -8.63 -6.09 5.73
CA ALA A 14 -9.17 -7.32 5.19
C ALA A 14 -9.54 -8.33 6.29
N ASN A 15 -10.64 -9.04 6.07
CA ASN A 15 -11.06 -10.13 6.97
C ASN A 15 -9.99 -11.25 7.07
N ASP A 16 -9.31 -11.54 5.96
CA ASP A 16 -8.17 -12.46 5.90
C ASP A 16 -7.00 -11.76 5.18
N ALA A 17 -6.27 -10.94 5.93
CA ALA A 17 -5.13 -10.20 5.41
C ALA A 17 -4.04 -11.12 4.83
N PRO A 18 -3.62 -12.22 5.49
CA PRO A 18 -2.64 -13.15 4.92
C PRO A 18 -3.08 -13.75 3.59
N ALA A 19 -4.35 -14.18 3.44
CA ALA A 19 -4.83 -14.73 2.18
C ALA A 19 -4.84 -13.68 1.06
N LEU A 20 -5.27 -12.44 1.35
CA LEU A 20 -5.30 -11.38 0.36
C LEU A 20 -3.88 -10.95 -0.05
N GLN A 21 -2.97 -10.81 0.90
CA GLN A 21 -1.54 -10.57 0.65
C GLN A 21 -0.93 -11.64 -0.26
N ALA A 22 -1.17 -12.91 0.05
CA ALA A 22 -0.69 -14.03 -0.77
C ALA A 22 -1.29 -14.02 -2.18
N TRP A 23 -2.56 -13.63 -2.30
CA TRP A 23 -3.23 -13.48 -3.59
C TRP A 23 -2.57 -12.37 -4.44
N TYR A 24 -2.36 -11.18 -3.87
CA TYR A 24 -1.69 -10.07 -4.56
C TYR A 24 -0.27 -10.42 -4.99
N LYS A 25 0.49 -11.10 -4.12
CA LYS A 25 1.82 -11.61 -4.47
C LYS A 25 1.79 -12.58 -5.64
N ARG A 26 0.89 -13.57 -5.59
CA ARG A 26 0.78 -14.61 -6.63
C ARG A 26 0.30 -14.05 -7.97
N HIS A 27 -0.70 -13.20 -7.96
CA HIS A 27 -1.44 -12.83 -9.18
C HIS A 27 -0.99 -11.50 -9.78
N LEU A 28 -0.47 -10.58 -8.96
CA LEU A 28 -0.01 -9.27 -9.41
C LEU A 28 1.49 -9.06 -9.26
N GLY A 29 2.21 -10.04 -8.71
CA GLY A 29 3.67 -9.96 -8.56
C GLY A 29 4.12 -8.89 -7.56
N ILE A 30 3.22 -8.40 -6.71
CA ILE A 30 3.59 -7.46 -5.65
C ILE A 30 4.53 -8.19 -4.69
N ASP A 31 5.72 -7.64 -4.47
CA ASP A 31 6.64 -8.19 -3.49
C ASP A 31 6.18 -7.86 -2.06
N VAL A 32 5.15 -8.57 -1.63
CA VAL A 32 4.61 -8.44 -0.27
C VAL A 32 5.65 -8.96 0.70
N GLN A 33 6.09 -8.05 1.57
CA GLN A 33 7.09 -8.24 2.61
C GLN A 33 6.49 -8.92 3.83
N ALA A 34 7.34 -9.39 4.74
CA ALA A 34 6.92 -10.09 5.97
C ALA A 34 6.01 -9.27 6.89
N TRP A 35 6.05 -7.93 6.80
CA TRP A 35 5.18 -7.03 7.54
C TRP A 35 3.79 -6.84 6.90
N GLY A 36 3.51 -7.46 5.76
CA GLY A 36 2.18 -7.51 5.15
C GLY A 36 1.90 -6.49 4.04
N GLY A 37 2.93 -5.77 3.59
CA GLY A 37 2.79 -4.79 2.52
C GLY A 37 4.02 -4.68 1.62
N ALA A 38 4.07 -3.62 0.82
CA ALA A 38 5.11 -3.35 -0.17
C ALA A 38 5.40 -1.85 -0.27
N ALA A 39 6.58 -1.52 -0.78
CA ALA A 39 6.95 -0.16 -1.17
C ALA A 39 7.08 -0.13 -2.70
N PHE A 40 6.34 0.75 -3.35
CA PHE A 40 6.41 0.94 -4.79
C PHE A 40 7.27 2.15 -5.10
N ASP A 41 8.54 1.91 -5.43
CA ASP A 41 9.42 2.96 -5.91
C ASP A 41 8.95 3.44 -7.28
N TRP A 42 8.87 4.76 -7.43
CA TRP A 42 8.32 5.35 -8.64
C TRP A 42 9.31 5.24 -9.79
N THR A 43 8.76 5.05 -10.97
CA THR A 43 9.52 5.08 -12.22
C THR A 43 8.84 5.99 -13.24
N ASP A 44 9.62 6.54 -14.17
CA ASP A 44 9.08 7.25 -15.33
C ASP A 44 8.49 6.27 -16.37
N ALA A 45 7.98 6.81 -17.48
CA ALA A 45 7.37 6.00 -18.54
C ALA A 45 8.36 5.02 -19.20
N GLU A 46 9.66 5.28 -19.07
CA GLU A 46 10.75 4.45 -19.57
C GLU A 46 11.27 3.45 -18.52
N GLY A 47 10.68 3.43 -17.32
CA GLY A 47 11.05 2.55 -16.22
C GLY A 47 12.28 3.01 -15.42
N LYS A 48 12.73 4.25 -15.59
CA LYS A 48 13.86 4.78 -14.82
C LYS A 48 13.38 5.24 -13.44
N PRO A 49 14.13 4.96 -12.36
CA PRO A 49 13.77 5.42 -11.02
C PRO A 49 13.62 6.93 -10.94
N VAL A 50 12.56 7.38 -10.27
CA VAL A 50 12.35 8.78 -9.90
C VAL A 50 12.18 8.90 -8.40
N ALA A 51 12.33 10.12 -7.87
CA ALA A 51 12.15 10.35 -6.44
C ALA A 51 10.67 10.19 -6.05
N GLY A 52 10.40 9.23 -5.18
CA GLY A 52 9.07 8.98 -4.63
C GLY A 52 8.81 7.49 -4.46
N THR A 53 7.98 7.18 -3.48
CA THR A 53 7.56 5.82 -3.17
C THR A 53 6.12 5.87 -2.71
N THR A 54 5.32 4.89 -3.11
CA THR A 54 3.99 4.66 -2.55
C THR A 54 4.03 3.47 -1.60
N ALA A 55 3.65 3.67 -0.34
CA ALA A 55 3.47 2.59 0.61
C ALA A 55 2.16 1.84 0.30
N TRP A 56 2.19 0.52 0.37
CA TRP A 56 1.01 -0.32 0.19
C TRP A 56 0.94 -1.33 1.32
N LEU A 57 -0.20 -1.49 1.97
CA LEU A 57 -0.36 -2.41 3.11
C LEU A 57 -1.77 -2.98 3.18
N ILE A 58 -1.86 -4.25 3.56
CA ILE A 58 -3.11 -4.91 3.93
C ILE A 58 -3.02 -5.28 5.41
N ASP A 59 -3.82 -4.60 6.22
CA ASP A 59 -4.00 -4.88 7.63
C ASP A 59 -5.16 -5.88 7.87
N PRO A 60 -5.15 -6.60 9.00
CA PRO A 60 -6.34 -7.29 9.50
C PRO A 60 -7.51 -6.33 9.74
N GLN A 61 -8.73 -6.83 9.62
CA GLN A 61 -9.97 -6.07 9.82
C GLN A 61 -10.01 -5.35 11.19
N GLU A 62 -9.48 -6.00 12.23
CA GLU A 62 -9.45 -5.50 13.61
C GLU A 62 -8.27 -4.58 13.93
N SER A 63 -7.45 -4.22 12.94
CA SER A 63 -6.30 -3.33 13.15
C SER A 63 -6.72 -1.92 13.58
N ASP A 64 -6.01 -1.34 14.54
CA ASP A 64 -6.22 0.06 14.98
C ASP A 64 -5.49 1.09 14.10
N HIS A 65 -4.83 0.67 13.02
CA HIS A 65 -4.01 1.56 12.18
C HIS A 65 -4.75 2.80 11.67
N PHE A 66 -6.07 2.71 11.42
CA PHE A 66 -6.86 3.86 10.93
C PHE A 66 -7.58 4.63 12.04
N ALA A 67 -7.39 4.25 13.30
CA ALA A 67 -8.10 4.87 14.42
C ALA A 67 -7.90 6.41 14.44
N PRO A 68 -8.95 7.18 14.73
CA PRO A 68 -10.28 6.74 15.18
C PRO A 68 -11.26 6.37 14.05
N SER A 69 -10.81 6.35 12.80
CA SER A 69 -11.65 6.00 11.65
C SER A 69 -11.99 4.52 11.62
N SER A 70 -13.25 4.21 11.29
CA SER A 70 -13.75 2.87 11.00
C SER A 70 -13.72 2.52 9.51
N ALA A 71 -13.13 3.37 8.66
CA ALA A 71 -13.01 3.08 7.24
C ALA A 71 -12.25 1.78 6.99
N SER A 72 -12.58 1.07 5.91
CA SER A 72 -11.84 -0.13 5.48
C SER A 72 -10.67 0.19 4.54
N PHE A 73 -10.54 1.46 4.14
CA PHE A 73 -9.59 1.90 3.15
C PHE A 73 -9.08 3.32 3.43
N MET A 74 -7.80 3.57 3.17
CA MET A 74 -7.17 4.88 3.29
C MET A 74 -6.22 5.13 2.12
N VAL A 75 -6.24 6.36 1.60
CA VAL A 75 -5.25 6.88 0.65
C VAL A 75 -4.69 8.19 1.21
N ASN A 76 -3.38 8.37 1.18
CA ASN A 76 -2.72 9.64 1.52
C ASN A 76 -1.80 10.12 0.39
N TYR A 77 -1.30 11.37 0.50
CA TYR A 77 -0.71 12.14 -0.61
C TYR A 77 0.56 12.90 -0.19
#